data_AF-A0A0F2SGU2-F1
#
_entry.id   AF-A0A0F2SGU2-F1
#
_cell.length_a   1.000
_cell.length_b   1.000
_cell.length_c   1.000
_cell.angle_alpha   90.00
_cell.angle_beta   90.00
_cell.angle_gamma   90.00
#
_symmetry.space_group_name_H-M   'P 1'
#
loop_
_entity.id
_entity.type
_entity.pdbx_description
1 polymer ?
#
loop_
_entity_poly.entity_id
_entity_poly.type
_entity_poly.pdbx_seq_one_letter_code
_entity_poly.pdbx_strand_id
1 'polypeptide(L)'
;TGIVIPYFLFVMLIFQATTIDSNAYIISMISSKEIRNDQESPRWTRLFWCALLAVIGVAIMMVGGLPVVQLSSVATSVPIIFIIIILGLSLRKWLKEDFGQETKEQVVDYPEED
;
A
#
# COMPACT_ATOMS: atom_id res chain seq x y z
N THR A 1 30.10 -16.42 9.50
CA THR A 1 29.78 -15.75 8.22
C THR A 1 29.25 -16.68 7.15
N GLY A 2 29.77 -17.92 6.99
CA GLY A 2 29.38 -18.83 5.90
C GLY A 2 27.88 -19.22 5.81
N ILE A 3 27.15 -19.25 6.93
CA ILE A 3 25.71 -19.56 6.96
C ILE A 3 24.84 -18.28 6.98
N VAL A 4 25.39 -17.18 7.47
CA VAL A 4 24.65 -15.92 7.65
C VAL A 4 24.25 -15.30 6.31
N ILE A 5 25.17 -15.30 5.34
CA ILE A 5 24.91 -14.76 3.99
C ILE A 5 23.80 -15.53 3.27
N PRO A 6 23.85 -16.87 3.13
CA PRO A 6 22.78 -17.60 2.44
C PRO A 6 21.44 -17.52 3.18
N TYR A 7 21.45 -17.55 4.52
CA TYR A 7 20.24 -17.36 5.32
C TYR A 7 19.62 -15.97 5.09
N PHE A 8 20.44 -14.92 5.13
CA PHE A 8 20.00 -13.56 4.88
C PHE A 8 19.43 -13.40 3.47
N LEU A 9 20.08 -13.95 2.45
CA LEU A 9 19.59 -13.94 1.08
C LEU A 9 18.24 -14.66 0.95
N PHE A 10 18.07 -15.80 1.63
CA PHE A 10 16.81 -16.54 1.64
C PHE A 10 15.66 -15.71 2.24
N VAL A 11 15.89 -15.10 3.40
CA VAL A 11 14.89 -14.23 4.04
C VAL A 11 14.59 -13.00 3.19
N MET A 12 15.62 -12.35 2.63
CA MET A 12 15.47 -11.18 1.75
C MET A 12 14.70 -11.52 0.48
N LEU A 13 14.92 -12.69 -0.11
CA LEU A 13 14.19 -13.15 -1.30
C LEU A 13 12.70 -13.31 -0.99
N ILE A 14 12.34 -13.94 0.14
CA ILE A 14 10.94 -14.11 0.54
C ILE A 14 10.27 -12.75 0.83
N PHE A 15 10.98 -11.87 1.55
CA PHE A 15 10.51 -10.53 1.86
C PHE A 15 10.24 -9.72 0.59
N GLN A 16 11.17 -9.77 -0.37
CA GLN A 16 11.05 -9.06 -1.63
C GLN A 16 9.91 -9.64 -2.49
N ALA A 17 9.76 -10.97 -2.54
CA ALA A 17 8.67 -11.62 -3.26
C ALA A 17 7.29 -11.19 -2.73
N THR A 18 7.11 -11.19 -1.41
CA THR A 18 5.85 -10.79 -0.76
C THR A 18 5.54 -9.30 -0.96
N THR A 19 6.58 -8.45 -0.93
CA THR A 19 6.47 -7.01 -1.15
C THR A 19 6.11 -6.67 -2.59
N ILE A 20 6.79 -7.25 -3.58
CA ILE A 20 6.50 -7.02 -5.00
C ILE A 20 5.08 -7.50 -5.32
N ASP A 21 4.70 -8.64 -4.77
CA ASP A 21 3.38 -9.22 -4.97
C ASP A 21 2.25 -8.32 -4.42
N SER A 22 2.44 -7.75 -3.23
CA SER A 22 1.50 -6.77 -2.65
C SER A 22 1.43 -5.48 -3.48
N ASN A 23 2.57 -5.00 -3.98
CA ASN A 23 2.64 -3.80 -4.81
C ASN A 23 1.95 -4.01 -6.17
N ALA A 24 2.19 -5.15 -6.82
CA ALA A 24 1.53 -5.51 -8.06
C ALA A 24 0.02 -5.63 -7.88
N TYR A 25 -0.44 -6.16 -6.74
CA TYR A 25 -1.86 -6.20 -6.40
C TYR A 25 -2.47 -4.80 -6.30
N ILE A 26 -1.86 -3.89 -5.54
CA ILE A 26 -2.33 -2.50 -5.38
C ILE A 26 -2.42 -1.80 -6.75
N ILE A 27 -1.39 -1.93 -7.60
CA ILE A 27 -1.40 -1.33 -8.94
C ILE A 27 -2.50 -1.94 -9.81
N SER A 28 -2.70 -3.27 -9.74
CA SER A 28 -3.77 -3.93 -10.48
C SER A 28 -5.16 -3.44 -10.06
N MET A 29 -5.35 -3.15 -8.76
CA MET A 29 -6.60 -2.67 -8.21
C MET A 29 -6.88 -1.22 -8.64
N ILE A 30 -5.85 -0.36 -8.64
CA ILE A 30 -5.96 1.03 -9.11
C ILE A 30 -6.17 1.09 -10.63
N SER A 31 -5.54 0.19 -11.39
CA SER A 31 -5.61 0.15 -12.86
C SER A 31 -6.89 -0.51 -13.39
N SER A 32 -7.63 -1.25 -12.57
CA SER A 32 -8.86 -1.92 -13.00
C SER A 32 -10.04 -0.98 -12.86
N LYS A 33 -10.66 -0.61 -13.99
CA LYS A 33 -11.85 0.24 -14.04
C LYS A 33 -13.06 -0.57 -13.57
N GLU A 34 -13.65 -0.17 -12.43
CA GLU A 34 -14.84 -0.79 -11.82
C GLU A 34 -14.89 -2.31 -11.92
N ILE A 35 -14.24 -2.98 -10.99
CA ILE A 35 -14.65 -4.35 -10.72
C ILE A 35 -15.93 -4.27 -9.90
N ARG A 36 -17.06 -4.62 -10.53
CA ARG A 36 -18.34 -4.87 -9.85
C ARG A 36 -18.06 -5.62 -8.53
N ASN A 37 -18.76 -5.21 -7.48
CA ASN A 37 -18.65 -5.58 -6.05
C ASN A 37 -18.42 -7.06 -5.66
N ASP A 38 -18.23 -8.01 -6.59
CA ASP A 38 -18.09 -9.45 -6.34
C ASP A 38 -16.97 -10.18 -7.13
N GLN A 39 -16.15 -9.49 -7.94
CA GLN A 39 -15.06 -10.14 -8.69
C GLN A 39 -13.69 -9.74 -8.14
N GLU A 40 -12.82 -10.71 -7.90
CA GLU A 40 -11.42 -10.48 -7.58
C GLU A 40 -10.68 -10.00 -8.84
N SER A 41 -9.73 -9.05 -8.71
CA SER A 41 -8.89 -8.60 -9.84
C SER A 41 -8.31 -9.82 -10.59
N PRO A 42 -8.49 -9.94 -11.92
CA PRO A 42 -8.06 -11.10 -12.67
C PRO A 42 -6.58 -11.41 -12.39
N ARG A 43 -6.27 -12.66 -12.02
CA ARG A 43 -4.91 -13.10 -11.67
C ARG A 43 -3.87 -12.76 -12.75
N TRP A 44 -4.31 -12.66 -14.02
CA TRP A 44 -3.52 -12.24 -15.17
C TRP A 44 -3.01 -10.80 -15.07
N THR A 45 -3.83 -9.87 -14.58
CA THR A 45 -3.45 -8.45 -14.41
C THR A 45 -2.35 -8.32 -13.36
N ARG A 46 -2.46 -9.08 -12.26
CA ARG A 46 -1.42 -9.13 -11.22
C ARG A 46 -0.10 -9.69 -11.75
N LEU A 47 -0.14 -10.77 -12.54
CA LEU A 47 1.07 -11.34 -13.15
C LEU A 47 1.74 -10.35 -14.12
N PHE A 48 0.95 -9.64 -14.92
CA PHE A 48 1.44 -8.59 -15.81
C PHE A 48 2.17 -7.49 -15.04
N TRP A 49 1.57 -6.95 -13.97
CA TRP A 49 2.20 -5.91 -13.15
C TRP A 49 3.42 -6.39 -12.39
N CYS A 50 3.43 -7.65 -11.92
CA CYS A 50 4.61 -8.25 -11.30
C CYS A 50 5.78 -8.36 -12.29
N ALA A 51 5.52 -8.84 -13.50
CA ALA A 51 6.54 -8.91 -14.56
C ALA A 51 7.03 -7.50 -14.94
N LEU A 52 6.13 -6.52 -15.04
CA LEU A 52 6.49 -5.15 -15.35
C LEU A 52 7.39 -4.53 -14.28
N LEU A 53 7.10 -4.73 -12.98
CA LEU A 53 7.94 -4.26 -11.88
C LEU A 53 9.34 -4.88 -11.92
N ALA A 54 9.44 -6.18 -12.24
CA ALA A 54 10.73 -6.84 -12.42
C ALA A 54 11.53 -6.24 -13.59
N VAL A 55 10.87 -5.99 -14.73
CA VAL A 55 11.49 -5.35 -15.90
C VAL A 55 11.96 -3.94 -15.58
N ILE A 56 11.16 -3.14 -14.89
CA ILE A 56 11.54 -1.77 -14.48
C ILE A 56 12.77 -1.83 -13.55
N GLY A 57 12.79 -2.75 -12.58
CA GLY A 57 13.93 -2.90 -11.68
C GLY A 57 15.24 -3.22 -12.42
N VAL A 58 15.19 -4.15 -13.39
CA VAL A 58 16.34 -4.50 -14.24
C VAL A 58 16.73 -3.31 -15.13
N ALA A 59 15.76 -2.62 -15.73
CA ALA A 59 16.02 -1.48 -16.59
C ALA A 59 16.72 -0.34 -15.86
N ILE A 60 16.31 -0.01 -14.63
CA ILE A 60 16.96 1.04 -13.82
C ILE A 60 18.40 0.64 -13.48
N MET A 61 18.64 -0.65 -13.18
CA MET A 61 19.99 -1.15 -12.93
C MET A 61 20.90 -0.99 -14.16
N MET A 62 20.37 -1.16 -15.37
CA MET A 62 21.12 -0.96 -16.62
C MET A 62 21.41 0.51 -16.93
N VAL A 63 20.48 1.42 -16.62
CA VAL A 63 20.63 2.85 -16.98
C VAL A 63 21.68 3.57 -16.12
N GLY A 64 21.75 3.25 -14.83
CA GLY A 64 22.72 3.91 -13.96
C GLY A 64 22.79 3.39 -12.52
N GLY A 65 22.12 2.27 -12.22
CA GLY A 65 22.29 1.57 -10.94
C GLY A 65 21.76 2.34 -9.73
N LEU A 66 22.45 2.19 -8.58
CA LEU A 66 22.00 2.69 -7.29
C LEU A 66 21.73 4.21 -7.23
N PRO A 67 22.57 5.09 -7.79
CA PRO A 67 22.32 6.54 -7.75
C PRO A 67 21.00 6.92 -8.44
N VAL A 68 20.66 6.25 -9.54
CA VAL A 68 19.41 6.49 -10.27
C VAL A 68 18.21 6.03 -9.45
N VAL A 69 18.29 4.86 -8.82
CA VAL A 69 17.25 4.37 -7.91
C VAL A 69 17.01 5.36 -6.77
N GLN A 70 18.08 5.85 -6.13
CA GLN A 70 17.98 6.81 -5.03
C GLN A 70 17.32 8.12 -5.48
N LEU A 71 17.77 8.68 -6.61
CA LEU A 71 17.20 9.91 -7.14
C LEU A 71 15.71 9.74 -7.50
N SER A 72 15.35 8.64 -8.15
CA SER A 72 13.95 8.35 -8.52
C SER A 72 13.04 8.22 -7.29
N SER A 73 13.54 7.63 -6.21
CA SER A 73 12.82 7.50 -4.94
C SER A 73 12.57 8.86 -4.29
N VAL A 74 13.61 9.71 -4.23
CA VAL A 74 13.48 11.07 -3.70
C VAL A 74 12.52 11.89 -4.54
N ALA A 75 12.66 11.85 -5.87
CA ALA A 75 11.80 12.60 -6.79
C ALA A 75 10.32 12.18 -6.66
N THR A 76 10.04 10.89 -6.49
CA THR A 76 8.67 10.36 -6.33
C THR A 76 8.08 10.66 -4.95
N SER A 77 8.92 10.74 -3.91
CA SER A 77 8.46 10.99 -2.54
C SER A 77 7.95 12.41 -2.32
N VAL A 78 8.52 13.40 -3.01
CA VAL A 78 8.15 14.82 -2.88
C VAL A 78 6.65 15.07 -3.15
N PRO A 79 6.03 14.63 -4.26
CA PRO A 79 4.59 14.82 -4.46
C PRO A 79 3.73 13.97 -3.52
N ILE A 80 4.17 12.75 -3.17
CA ILE A 80 3.41 11.84 -2.29
C ILE A 80 3.23 12.44 -0.89
N ILE A 81 4.20 13.21 -0.38
CA ILE A 81 4.08 13.82 0.95
C ILE A 81 2.87 14.76 1.05
N PHE A 82 2.56 15.50 -0.01
CA PHE A 82 1.40 16.40 -0.05
C PHE A 82 0.10 15.61 0.02
N ILE A 83 0.03 14.47 -0.69
CA ILE A 83 -1.12 13.56 -0.66
C ILE A 83 -1.31 13.01 0.76
N ILE A 84 -0.24 12.57 1.43
CA ILE A 84 -0.30 12.03 2.79
C ILE A 84 -0.79 13.10 3.78
N ILE A 85 -0.33 14.35 3.66
CA ILE A 85 -0.79 15.45 4.52
C ILE A 85 -2.29 15.70 4.33
N ILE A 86 -2.77 15.75 3.09
CA ILE A 86 -4.19 15.93 2.79
C ILE A 86 -5.02 14.77 3.35
N LEU A 87 -4.56 13.53 3.16
CA LEU A 87 -5.21 12.34 3.73
C LEU A 87 -5.28 12.39 5.25
N GLY A 88 -4.22 12.83 5.93
CA GLY A 88 -4.20 13.00 7.38
C GLY A 88 -5.20 14.05 7.88
N LEU A 89 -5.31 15.19 7.17
CA LEU A 89 -6.32 16.21 7.48
C LEU A 89 -7.75 15.71 7.23
N SER A 90 -7.96 14.98 6.13
CA SER A 90 -9.25 14.38 5.80
C SER A 90 -9.67 13.34 6.83
N LEU A 91 -8.75 12.47 7.25
CA LEU A 91 -8.99 11.47 8.30
C LEU A 91 -9.36 12.14 9.62
N ARG A 92 -8.63 13.19 10.02
CA ARG A 92 -8.95 13.96 11.24
C ARG A 92 -10.33 14.60 11.15
N LYS A 93 -10.71 15.14 9.98
CA LYS A 93 -12.04 15.71 9.75
C LYS A 93 -13.12 14.64 9.89
N TRP A 94 -12.97 13.51 9.21
CA TRP A 94 -13.91 12.38 9.28
C TRP A 94 -14.05 11.85 10.69
N LEU A 95 -12.95 11.62 11.41
CA LEU A 95 -12.99 11.12 12.77
C LEU A 95 -13.70 12.09 13.73
N LYS A 96 -13.53 13.39 13.53
CA LYS A 96 -14.24 14.42 14.33
C LYS A 96 -15.74 14.45 14.00
N GLU A 97 -16.12 14.17 12.77
CA GLU A 97 -17.52 14.14 12.34
C GLU A 97 -18.24 12.88 12.87
N ASP A 98 -17.55 11.74 12.88
CA ASP A 98 -18.07 10.45 13.35
C ASP A 98 -18.23 10.41 14.89
N PHE A 99 -17.23 10.89 15.65
CA PHE A 99 -17.22 10.83 17.12
C PHE A 99 -17.58 12.14 17.82
N GLY A 100 -17.73 13.25 17.10
CA GLY A 100 -18.04 14.56 17.69
C GLY A 100 -19.49 14.73 18.16
N GLN A 101 -20.40 13.84 17.75
CA GLN A 101 -21.82 13.86 18.13
C GLN A 101 -22.17 12.89 19.28
N GLU A 102 -21.34 11.88 19.53
CA GLU A 102 -21.63 10.78 20.48
C GLU A 102 -21.28 11.10 21.95
N THR A 103 -20.77 12.30 22.26
CA THR A 103 -20.63 12.76 23.66
C THR A 103 -21.95 13.28 24.25
N LYS A 104 -23.05 13.28 23.48
CA LYS A 104 -24.39 13.35 24.07
C LYS A 104 -24.76 11.94 24.52
N GLU A 105 -24.39 11.64 25.75
CA GLU A 105 -24.83 10.52 26.57
C GLU A 105 -26.20 9.99 26.11
N GLN A 106 -26.20 8.93 25.30
CA GLN A 106 -27.40 8.11 25.18
C GLN A 106 -27.53 7.37 26.51
N VAL A 107 -28.14 8.05 27.49
CA VAL A 107 -28.74 7.39 28.65
C VAL A 107 -29.80 6.47 28.05
N VAL A 108 -29.42 5.22 27.82
CA VAL A 108 -30.35 4.14 27.52
C VAL A 108 -31.21 4.01 28.76
N ASP A 109 -32.39 4.63 28.72
CA ASP A 109 -33.39 4.55 29.75
C ASP A 109 -33.92 3.12 29.74
N TYR A 110 -33.46 2.33 30.71
CA TYR A 110 -33.97 0.99 30.92
C TYR A 110 -35.36 1.14 31.53
N PRO A 111 -36.42 0.60 30.90
CA PRO A 111 -37.73 0.61 31.54
C PRO A 111 -37.61 -0.14 32.87
N GLU A 112 -37.96 0.51 33.98
CA GLU A 112 -38.08 -0.16 35.27
C GLU A 112 -39.13 -1.28 35.11
N GLU A 113 -38.72 -2.52 35.37
CA GLU A 113 -39.62 -3.68 35.39
C GLU A 113 -40.57 -3.54 36.60
N ASP A 114 -41.84 -3.22 36.33
CA ASP A 114 -42.97 -3.33 37.27
C ASP A 114 -43.38 -4.80 37.52
#